data_AF-A0A2M7CTK7-F1
#
_entry.id   AF-A0A2M7CTK7-F1
#
_cell.length_a   1.000
_cell.length_b   1.000
_cell.length_c   1.000
_cell.angle_alpha   90.00
_cell.angle_beta   90.00
_cell.angle_gamma   90.00
#
_symmetry.space_group_name_H-M   'P 1'
#
loop_
_entity.id
_entity.type
_entity.pdbx_description
1 polymer ?
#
loop_
_entity_poly.entity_id
_entity_poly.type
_entity_poly.pdbx_seq_one_letter_code
_entity_poly.pdbx_strand_id
1 'polypeptide(L)' 'MIEASLLSQVKTLSVGDRIELLGVVWETLTPEDAPVTDEEKQLLHSRLADFQNNPNDQSPWREVQARMRRSLP' A
#
# COMPACT_ATOMS: atom_id res chain seq x y z
N MET A 1 4.88 -16.16 -11.92
CA MET A 1 5.86 -16.03 -10.81
C MET A 1 6.99 -15.14 -11.29
N ILE A 2 7.56 -14.30 -10.43
CA ILE A 2 8.73 -13.48 -10.80
C ILE A 2 9.96 -14.38 -10.90
N GLU A 3 10.79 -14.16 -11.92
CA GLU A 3 12.04 -14.88 -12.13
C GLU A 3 12.99 -14.74 -10.93
N ALA A 4 13.56 -15.87 -10.49
CA ALA A 4 14.44 -15.89 -9.32
C ALA A 4 15.73 -15.08 -9.54
N SER A 5 16.20 -14.99 -10.78
CA SER A 5 17.36 -14.17 -11.18
C SER A 5 17.07 -12.68 -11.03
N LEU A 6 15.88 -12.23 -11.44
CA LEU A 6 15.45 -10.84 -11.29
C LEU A 6 15.37 -10.45 -9.81
N LEU A 7 14.76 -11.30 -8.98
CA LEU A 7 14.70 -11.06 -7.54
C LEU A 7 16.10 -10.96 -6.91
N SER A 8 17.05 -11.76 -7.38
CA SER A 8 18.43 -11.72 -6.89
C SER A 8 19.12 -10.42 -7.24
N GLN A 9 18.91 -9.89 -8.46
CA GLN A 9 19.43 -8.57 -8.87
C GLN A 9 18.81 -7.43 -8.08
N VAL A 10 17.49 -7.45 -7.85
CA VAL A 10 16.82 -6.43 -7.04
C VAL A 10 17.37 -6.42 -5.61
N LYS A 11 17.75 -7.58 -5.06
CA LYS A 11 18.35 -7.67 -3.71
C LYS A 11 19.77 -7.10 -3.63
N THR A 12 20.50 -6.98 -4.73
CA THR A 12 21.85 -6.37 -4.72
C THR A 12 21.81 -4.84 -4.79
N LEU A 13 20.66 -4.26 -5.12
CA LEU A 13 20.45 -2.81 -5.17
C LEU A 13 20.48 -2.16 -3.78
N SER A 14 20.84 -0.88 -3.73
CA SER A 14 20.69 -0.11 -2.50
C SER A 14 19.21 0.04 -2.13
N VAL A 15 18.92 0.47 -0.89
CA VAL A 15 17.52 0.77 -0.51
C VAL A 15 16.92 1.86 -1.40
N GLY A 16 17.71 2.89 -1.73
CA GLY A 16 17.28 3.99 -2.59
C GLY A 16 16.91 3.50 -3.99
N ASP A 17 17.80 2.75 -4.63
CA ASP A 17 17.57 2.24 -5.98
C ASP A 17 16.39 1.27 -6.04
N ARG A 18 16.11 0.52 -4.97
CA ARG A 18 14.92 -0.33 -4.88
C ARG A 18 13.63 0.50 -4.83
N ILE A 19 13.64 1.62 -4.10
CA ILE A 19 12.49 2.53 -4.04
C ILE A 19 12.29 3.20 -5.40
N GLU A 20 13.37 3.63 -6.05
CA GLU A 20 13.32 4.20 -7.40
C GLU A 20 12.77 3.19 -8.41
N LEU A 21 13.27 1.94 -8.40
CA LEU A 21 12.78 0.87 -9.26
C LEU A 21 11.29 0.60 -9.04
N LEU A 22 10.82 0.57 -7.77
CA LEU A 22 9.39 0.42 -7.47
C LEU A 22 8.58 1.56 -8.09
N GLY A 23 9.04 2.81 -7.98
CA GLY A 23 8.38 3.96 -8.58
C GLY A 23 8.35 3.87 -10.11
N VAL A 24 9.48 3.58 -10.75
CA VAL A 24 9.55 3.45 -12.22
C VAL A 24 8.65 2.33 -12.73
N VAL A 25 8.65 1.15 -12.08
CA VAL A 25 7.75 0.05 -12.44
C VAL A 25 6.30 0.44 -12.24
N TRP A 26 5.99 1.16 -11.17
CA TRP A 26 4.62 1.64 -10.90
C TRP A 26 4.10 2.55 -12.01
N GLU A 27 4.94 3.47 -12.53
CA GLU A 27 4.60 4.36 -13.65
C GLU A 27 4.39 3.64 -14.99
N THR A 28 4.80 2.37 -15.11
CA THR A 28 4.52 1.57 -16.31
C THR A 28 3.11 1.00 -16.36
N LEU A 29 2.37 1.04 -15.25
CA LEU A 29 1.03 0.49 -15.13
C LEU A 29 -0.03 1.55 -15.45
N THR A 30 -1.11 1.13 -16.09
CA THR A 30 -2.28 1.98 -16.32
C THR A 30 -3.47 1.52 -15.48
N PRO A 31 -4.51 2.36 -15.28
CA PRO A 31 -5.73 1.95 -14.60
C PRO A 31 -6.40 0.71 -15.21
N GLU A 32 -6.19 0.46 -16.50
CA GLU A 32 -6.70 -0.70 -17.23
C GLU A 32 -5.97 -2.00 -16.87
N ASP A 33 -4.71 -1.93 -16.43
CA ASP A 33 -3.93 -3.10 -15.99
C ASP A 33 -4.41 -3.62 -14.62
N ALA A 34 -5.04 -2.76 -13.82
CA ALA A 34 -5.59 -3.07 -12.51
C ALA A 34 -6.91 -2.30 -12.27
N PRO A 35 -7.99 -2.69 -12.97
CA PRO A 35 -9.25 -1.97 -12.89
C PRO A 35 -9.86 -2.12 -11.50
N VAL A 36 -10.25 -1.00 -10.89
CA VAL A 36 -10.98 -0.98 -9.63
C VAL A 36 -12.45 -1.29 -9.91
N THR A 37 -12.98 -2.33 -9.28
CA THR A 37 -14.39 -2.72 -9.39
C THR A 37 -15.30 -1.65 -8.81
N ASP A 38 -16.57 -1.66 -9.21
CA ASP A 38 -17.53 -0.70 -8.68
C ASP A 38 -17.83 -0.96 -7.19
N GLU A 39 -17.74 -2.21 -6.75
CA GLU A 39 -17.84 -2.58 -5.34
C GLU A 39 -16.67 -2.01 -4.51
N GLU A 40 -15.44 -2.08 -5.02
CA GLU A 40 -14.27 -1.50 -4.36
C GLU A 40 -14.33 0.03 -4.32
N LYS A 41 -14.77 0.67 -5.42
CA LYS A 41 -15.02 2.12 -5.44
C LYS A 41 -16.07 2.49 -4.40
N GLN A 42 -17.19 1.76 -4.33
CA GLN A 42 -18.25 2.03 -3.38
C GLN A 42 -17.76 1.88 -1.93
N LEU A 43 -16.93 0.87 -1.65
CA LEU A 43 -16.30 0.70 -0.34
C LEU A 43 -15.42 1.92 0.01
N LEU A 44 -14.58 2.38 -0.92
CA LEU A 44 -13.73 3.56 -0.70
C LEU A 44 -14.56 4.83 -0.44
N HIS A 45 -15.62 5.06 -1.22
CA HIS A 45 -16.53 6.18 -1.01
C HIS A 45 -17.21 6.12 0.36
N SER A 46 -17.67 4.94 0.78
CA SER A 46 -18.28 4.74 2.09
C SER A 46 -17.29 5.04 3.23
N ARG A 47 -16.04 4.58 3.11
CA ARG A 47 -15.00 4.83 4.14
C ARG A 47 -14.61 6.30 4.20
N LEU A 48 -14.58 6.98 3.05
CA LEU A 48 -14.30 8.41 3.00
C LEU A 48 -15.41 9.23 3.65
N ALA A 49 -16.68 8.92 3.35
CA ALA A 49 -17.83 9.59 3.94
C ALA A 49 -17.89 9.37 5.47
N ASP A 50 -17.61 8.16 5.93
CA ASP A 50 -17.53 7.85 7.36
C ASP A 50 -16.44 8.68 8.06
N PHE A 51 -15.23 8.76 7.47
CA PHE A 51 -14.17 9.61 8.01
C PHE A 51 -14.56 11.09 8.09
N GLN A 52 -15.23 11.61 7.06
CA GLN A 52 -15.68 13.01 7.04
C GLN A 52 -16.74 13.29 8.11
N ASN A 53 -17.62 12.34 8.38
CA ASN A 53 -18.65 12.46 9.42
C ASN A 53 -18.10 12.22 10.84
N ASN A 54 -17.05 11.40 10.96
CA ASN A 54 -16.46 10.96 12.23
C ASN A 54 -14.95 11.27 12.28
N PRO A 55 -14.51 12.54 12.21
CA PRO A 55 -13.09 12.89 12.09
C PRO A 55 -12.23 12.46 13.29
N ASN A 56 -12.85 12.25 14.45
CA ASN A 56 -12.19 11.84 15.68
C ASN A 56 -12.10 10.31 15.87
N ASP A 57 -12.66 9.51 14.95
CA ASP A 57 -12.62 8.03 15.02
C ASP A 57 -11.31 7.44 14.47
N GLN A 58 -10.36 8.32 14.13
CA GLN A 58 -9.03 7.96 13.64
C GLN A 58 -8.08 7.73 14.82
N SER A 59 -7.26 6.68 14.73
CA SER A 59 -6.11 6.52 15.63
C SER A 59 -4.85 7.12 15.00
N PRO A 60 -4.03 7.88 15.75
CA PRO A 60 -2.69 8.22 15.32
C PRO A 60 -1.89 6.95 15.00
N TRP A 61 -1.12 6.96 13.91
CA TRP A 61 -0.36 5.78 13.48
C TRP A 61 0.56 5.20 14.58
N ARG A 62 1.18 6.07 15.38
CA ARG A 62 2.01 5.65 16.52
C ARG A 62 1.22 4.78 17.52
N GLU A 63 -0.04 5.09 17.78
CA GLU A 63 -0.90 4.30 18.66
C GLU A 63 -1.28 2.96 18.03
N VAL A 64 -1.59 2.95 16.72
CA VAL A 64 -1.83 1.72 15.96
C VAL A 64 -0.61 0.80 16.05
N GLN A 65 0.59 1.33 15.79
CA GLN A 65 1.84 0.58 15.91
C GLN A 65 2.06 0.03 17.32
N ALA A 66 1.77 0.83 18.36
CA ALA A 66 1.88 0.39 19.75
C ALA A 66 0.86 -0.73 20.09
N ARG A 67 -0.36 -0.70 19.51
CA ARG A 67 -1.32 -1.81 19.63
C ARG A 67 -0.78 -3.05 18.94
N MET A 68 -0.35 -2.95 17.68
CA MET A 68 0.17 -4.09 16.91
C MET A 68 1.34 -4.77 17.62
N ARG A 69 2.31 -4.00 18.14
CA ARG A 69 3.45 -4.55 18.89
C ARG A 69 3.06 -5.29 20.17
N ARG A 70 1.97 -4.86 20.84
CA ARG A 70 1.43 -5.55 22.02
C ARG A 70 0.65 -6.82 21.66
N SER A 71 0.11 -6.88 20.45
CA SER A 71 -0.66 -8.01 19.92
C SER A 71 0.21 -9.08 19.24
N LEU A 72 1.49 -8.80 19.00
CA LEU A 72 2.43 -9.77 18.45
C LEU A 72 2.96 -10.67 19.59
N PRO A 73 2.94 -12.01 19.44
CA PRO A 73 3.49 -12.94 20.42
C PRO A 73 5.02 -12.83 20.56
#